data_AF-A0A3C1W3K0-F1
#
_entry.id   AF-A0A3C1W3K0-F1
#
_cell.length_a   1.000
_cell.length_b   1.000
_cell.length_c   1.000
_cell.angle_alpha   90.00
_cell.angle_beta   90.00
_cell.angle_gamma   90.00
#
_symmetry.space_group_name_H-M   'P 1'
#
loop_
_entity.id
_entity.type
_entity.pdbx_description
1 polymer ?
#
loop_
_entity_poly.entity_id
_entity_poly.type
_entity_poly.pdbx_seq_one_letter_code
_entity_poly.pdbx_strand_id
1 'polypeptide(L)'
;SMERGEIQHVAWAYERPNGGRGFGFTGGHFHRNWGHDDFRTLVLNAIAWCAKAEVPEDGVPSDKPTEAELEENQDYPKPEKK
;
A
#
# COMPACT_ATOMS: atom_id res chain seq x y z
N SER A 1 15.18 -17.93 -0.71
CA SER A 1 15.08 -16.61 -0.07
C SER A 1 13.98 -16.62 0.97
N MET A 2 12.70 -16.58 0.57
CA MET A 2 11.54 -16.68 1.49
C MET A 2 11.54 -17.95 2.36
N GLU A 3 11.72 -19.13 1.76
CA GLU A 3 11.75 -20.42 2.48
C GLU A 3 12.93 -20.56 3.47
N ARG A 4 13.98 -19.75 3.29
CA ARG A 4 15.15 -19.74 4.18
C ARG A 4 15.02 -18.71 5.31
N GLY A 5 13.89 -17.99 5.40
CA GLY A 5 13.64 -16.98 6.44
C GLY A 5 14.49 -15.72 6.30
N GLU A 6 15.02 -15.44 5.12
CA GLU A 6 15.85 -14.26 4.88
C GLU A 6 14.99 -12.98 4.92
N ILE A 7 15.53 -11.90 5.50
CA ILE A 7 14.86 -10.59 5.51
C ILE A 7 14.67 -10.10 4.07
N GLN A 8 13.46 -9.61 3.76
CA GLN A 8 13.15 -9.02 2.46
C GLN A 8 12.85 -7.53 2.60
N HIS A 9 13.43 -6.73 1.71
CA HIS A 9 13.02 -5.35 1.52
C HIS A 9 11.75 -5.32 0.67
N VAL A 10 10.63 -4.88 1.27
CA VAL A 10 9.33 -4.78 0.60
C VAL A 10 8.88 -3.34 0.38
N ALA A 11 9.50 -2.38 1.07
CA ALA A 11 9.24 -0.96 0.94
C ALA A 11 10.52 -0.14 1.15
N TRP A 12 10.59 1.06 0.57
CA TRP A 12 11.69 2.02 0.75
C TRP A 12 11.22 3.46 0.59
N ALA A 13 11.89 4.38 1.29
CA ALA A 13 11.68 5.82 1.18
C ALA A 13 13.01 6.51 0.83
N TYR A 14 12.94 7.61 0.07
CA TYR A 14 14.12 8.36 -0.33
C TYR A 14 13.82 9.86 -0.44
N GLU A 15 14.69 10.69 0.16
CA GLU A 15 14.71 12.14 -0.02
C GLU A 15 15.87 12.53 -0.96
N ARG A 16 15.54 13.18 -2.08
CA ARG A 16 16.52 13.69 -3.04
C ARG A 16 17.21 14.93 -2.46
N PRO A 17 18.46 15.22 -2.86
CA PRO A 17 19.17 16.43 -2.42
C PRO A 17 18.44 17.76 -2.68
N ASN A 18 17.59 17.81 -3.70
CA ASN A 18 16.75 18.97 -4.01
C ASN A 18 15.40 18.98 -3.26
N GLY A 19 15.23 18.11 -2.27
CA GLY A 19 14.06 18.02 -1.40
C GLY A 19 12.87 17.28 -1.98
N GLY A 20 12.99 16.58 -3.12
CA GLY A 20 11.95 15.68 -3.61
C GLY A 20 11.87 14.40 -2.76
N ARG A 21 10.67 13.88 -2.52
CA ARG A 21 10.45 12.65 -1.71
C ARG A 21 9.83 11.56 -2.56
N GLY A 22 10.26 10.33 -2.36
CA GLY A 22 9.74 9.17 -3.08
C GLY A 22 9.64 7.95 -2.18
N PHE A 23 8.61 7.14 -2.40
CA PHE A 23 8.37 5.90 -1.71
C PHE A 23 8.07 4.79 -2.73
N GLY A 24 8.55 3.58 -2.47
CA GLY A 24 8.25 2.39 -3.26
C GLY A 24 7.82 1.24 -2.36
N PHE A 25 6.92 0.40 -2.89
CA PHE A 25 6.32 -0.71 -2.16
C PHE A 25 5.89 -1.82 -3.13
N THR A 26 6.15 -3.08 -2.78
CA THR A 26 5.90 -4.24 -3.66
C THR A 26 4.55 -4.93 -3.41
N GLY A 27 3.76 -4.51 -2.43
CA GLY A 27 2.55 -5.23 -2.01
C GLY A 27 1.30 -5.03 -2.87
N GLY A 28 1.32 -4.12 -3.85
CA GLY A 28 0.12 -3.63 -4.56
C GLY A 28 -0.55 -4.60 -5.55
N HIS A 29 -0.20 -5.89 -5.55
CA HIS A 29 -0.66 -6.83 -6.57
C HIS A 29 -2.12 -7.29 -6.40
N PHE A 30 -2.55 -7.60 -5.17
CA PHE A 30 -3.91 -8.11 -4.91
C PHE A 30 -4.82 -7.00 -4.39
N HIS A 31 -5.92 -6.73 -5.10
CA HIS A 31 -6.88 -5.69 -4.71
C HIS A 31 -7.46 -5.92 -3.31
N ARG A 32 -7.68 -7.18 -2.92
CA ARG A 32 -8.14 -7.54 -1.58
C ARG A 32 -7.28 -6.98 -0.45
N ASN A 33 -5.99 -6.71 -0.69
CA ASN A 33 -5.09 -6.16 0.34
C ASN A 33 -5.54 -4.77 0.79
N TRP A 34 -6.19 -4.00 -0.08
CA TRP A 34 -6.75 -2.68 0.25
C TRP A 34 -7.91 -2.77 1.25
N GLY A 35 -8.51 -3.95 1.45
CA GLY A 35 -9.45 -4.19 2.55
C GLY A 35 -8.80 -4.21 3.94
N HIS A 36 -7.46 -4.25 4.03
CA HIS A 36 -6.71 -4.20 5.28
C HIS A 36 -6.30 -2.76 5.61
N ASP A 37 -6.61 -2.30 6.82
CA ASP A 37 -6.44 -0.90 7.22
C ASP A 37 -4.97 -0.49 7.21
N ASP A 38 -4.08 -1.30 7.81
CA ASP A 38 -2.63 -1.01 7.80
C ASP A 38 -2.01 -0.89 6.41
N PHE A 39 -2.55 -1.64 5.44
CA PHE A 39 -2.07 -1.59 4.05
C PHE A 39 -2.43 -0.24 3.42
N ARG A 40 -3.64 0.27 3.69
CA ARG A 40 -4.07 1.62 3.28
C ARG A 40 -3.28 2.70 4.02
N THR A 41 -3.14 2.58 5.34
CA THR A 41 -2.39 3.54 6.17
C THR A 41 -0.95 3.69 5.69
N LEU A 42 -0.24 2.60 5.37
CA LEU A 42 1.12 2.65 4.84
C LEU A 42 1.21 3.50 3.57
N VAL A 43 0.31 3.25 2.61
CA VAL A 43 0.34 3.89 1.30
C VAL A 43 -0.13 5.35 1.39
N LEU A 44 -1.16 5.64 2.17
CA LEU A 44 -1.67 7.00 2.36
C LEU A 44 -0.67 7.89 3.12
N ASN A 45 -0.03 7.36 4.16
CA ASN A 45 1.05 8.05 4.85
C ASN A 45 2.22 8.34 3.89
N ALA A 46 2.57 7.38 3.03
CA ALA A 46 3.61 7.59 2.03
C ALA A 46 3.22 8.66 0.99
N ILE A 47 1.96 8.71 0.54
CA ILE A 47 1.46 9.75 -0.37
C ILE A 47 1.55 11.13 0.29
N ALA A 48 1.03 11.28 1.51
CA ALA A 48 1.09 12.53 2.27
C ALA A 48 2.55 12.98 2.47
N TRP A 49 3.42 12.07 2.90
CA TRP A 49 4.84 12.34 3.10
C TRP A 49 5.55 12.76 1.79
N CYS A 50 5.29 12.07 0.68
CA CYS A 50 5.83 12.41 -0.64
C CYS A 50 5.37 13.81 -1.09
N ALA A 51 4.12 14.16 -0.81
CA ALA A 51 3.54 15.49 -1.09
C ALA A 51 4.02 16.58 -0.12
N LYS A 52 4.86 16.25 0.87
CA LYS A 52 5.30 17.13 1.96
C LYS A 52 4.15 17.67 2.82
N ALA A 53 3.03 16.94 2.88
CA ALA A 53 1.99 17.16 3.87
C ALA A 53 2.42 16.57 5.22
N GLU A 54 1.78 17.04 6.29
CA GLU A 54 1.90 16.44 7.61
C GLU A 54 1.23 15.06 7.62
N VAL A 55 1.91 14.07 8.18
CA VAL A 55 1.36 12.73 8.40
C VAL A 55 0.81 12.70 9.82
N PRO A 56 -0.49 12.42 10.02
CA PRO A 56 -1.06 12.32 11.37
C PRO A 56 -0.39 11.23 12.20
N GLU A 57 -0.35 11.41 13.52
CA GLU A 57 0.24 10.44 14.47
C GLU A 57 -0.45 9.06 14.36
N ASP A 58 -1.78 9.05 14.24
CA ASP A 58 -2.59 7.85 14.06
C ASP A 58 -2.67 7.37 12.60
N GLY A 59 -1.95 8.02 11.69
CA GLY A 59 -1.99 7.77 10.25
C GLY A 59 -3.12 8.50 9.52
N VAL A 60 -3.01 8.57 8.19
CA VAL A 60 -4.03 9.22 7.35
C VAL A 60 -5.32 8.39 7.40
N PRO A 61 -6.46 8.98 7.81
CA PRO A 61 -7.72 8.25 7.89
C PRO A 61 -8.18 7.79 6.51
N SER A 62 -8.83 6.63 6.46
CA SER A 62 -9.46 6.12 5.24
C SER A 62 -10.69 5.29 5.53
N ASP A 63 -11.70 5.42 4.68
CA ASP A 63 -12.85 4.53 4.69
C ASP A 63 -12.41 3.13 4.26
N LYS A 64 -12.99 2.12 4.92
CA LYS A 64 -12.73 0.73 4.58
C LYS A 64 -13.60 0.34 3.38
N PRO A 65 -13.00 -0.11 2.26
CA PRO A 65 -13.78 -0.59 1.14
C PRO A 65 -14.61 -1.82 1.51
N THR A 66 -15.81 -1.89 0.96
CA THR A 66 -16.64 -3.09 0.95
C THR A 66 -16.06 -4.14 0.00
N GLU A 67 -16.46 -5.41 0.15
CA GLU A 67 -16.05 -6.45 -0.80
C GLU A 67 -16.48 -6.09 -2.23
N ALA A 68 -17.70 -5.55 -2.42
CA ALA A 68 -18.18 -5.14 -3.74
C ALA A 68 -17.25 -4.10 -4.39
N GLU A 69 -16.82 -3.07 -3.65
CA GLU A 69 -15.89 -2.05 -4.15
C GLU A 69 -14.50 -2.65 -4.46
N LEU A 70 -14.03 -3.64 -3.70
CA LEU A 70 -12.76 -4.32 -3.99
C LEU A 70 -12.83 -5.19 -5.27
N GLU A 71 -14.03 -5.68 -5.61
CA GLU A 71 -14.31 -6.45 -6.82
C GLU A 71 -14.47 -5.57 -8.07
N GLU A 72 -14.67 -4.27 -7.91
CA GLU A 72 -14.75 -3.35 -9.03
C GLU A 72 -13.41 -3.26 -9.78
N ASN A 73 -13.49 -3.02 -11.08
CA ASN A 73 -12.34 -2.77 -11.97
C ASN A 73 -11.29 -3.89 -12.00
N GLN A 74 -11.66 -5.15 -11.71
CA GLN A 74 -10.79 -6.30 -11.95
C GLN A 74 -10.69 -6.59 -13.45
N ASP A 75 -9.46 -6.76 -13.96
CA ASP A 75 -9.20 -7.12 -15.36
C ASP A 75 -9.69 -8.53 -15.72
N TYR A 76 -9.79 -9.41 -14.71
CA TYR A 76 -10.10 -10.83 -14.89
C TYR A 76 -11.26 -11.27 -13.98
N PRO A 77 -12.09 -12.23 -14.41
CA PRO A 77 -13.12 -12.80 -13.56
C PRO A 77 -12.49 -13.49 -12.35
N LYS A 78 -13.23 -13.54 -11.24
CA LYS A 78 -12.80 -14.28 -10.05
C LYS A 78 -12.57 -15.76 -10.42
N PRO A 79 -11.42 -16.35 -10.02
CA PRO A 79 -11.19 -17.76 -10.24
C PRO A 79 -12.22 -18.59 -9.46
N GLU A 80 -12.61 -19.73 -10.02
CA GLU A 80 -13.46 -20.69 -9.31
C GLU A 80 -12.79 -21.12 -8.01
N LYS A 81 -13.58 -21.24 -6.94
CA LYS A 81 -13.09 -21.77 -5.67
C LYS A 81 -12.65 -23.22 -5.90
N LYS A 82 -11.40 -23.53 -5.56
CA LYS A 82 -10.90 -24.91 -5.48
C LYS A 82 -11.53 -25.65 -4.31
#